data_AF-G0QIG6-F1
#
_entry.id   AF-G0QIG6-F1
#
_cell.length_a   1.000
_cell.length_b   1.000
_cell.length_c   1.000
_cell.angle_alpha   90.00
_cell.angle_beta   90.00
_cell.angle_gamma   90.00
#
_symmetry.space_group_name_H-M   'P 1'
#
loop_
_entity.id
_entity.type
_entity.pdbx_description
1 polymer ?
#
loop_
_entity_poly.entity_id
_entity_poly.type
_entity_poly.pdbx_seq_one_letter_code
_entity_poly.pdbx_strand_id
1 'polypeptide(L)'
;MSNLVKNLTKVTGVKKVKNRGDTLKIKLHSREKGDVHEIKGNLRKISQKIRHKLDESRSNSKIDTWNWVQKPEKEYRSKGPDIGKVNDRQPIGHKPPYYTVSIQK
;
A
#
# COMPACT_ATOMS: atom_id res chain seq x y z
N MET A 1 -18.75 0.28 -8.08
CA MET A 1 -17.48 0.94 -7.62
C MET A 1 -17.58 1.69 -6.31
N SER A 2 -18.59 2.55 -6.09
CA SER A 2 -18.72 3.33 -4.84
C SER A 2 -18.67 2.47 -3.56
N ASN A 3 -19.36 1.31 -3.55
CA ASN A 3 -19.34 0.39 -2.41
C ASN A 3 -17.96 -0.24 -2.14
N LEU A 4 -17.20 -0.60 -3.18
CA LEU A 4 -15.84 -1.12 -3.00
C LEU A 4 -14.91 -0.06 -2.40
N VAL A 5 -14.99 1.18 -2.89
CA VAL A 5 -14.21 2.31 -2.37
C VAL A 5 -14.55 2.57 -0.90
N LYS A 6 -15.83 2.54 -0.52
CA LYS A 6 -16.28 2.63 0.87
C LYS A 6 -15.71 1.50 1.72
N ASN A 7 -15.77 0.26 1.23
CA ASN A 7 -15.27 -0.91 1.95
C ASN A 7 -13.75 -0.87 2.17
N LEU A 8 -12.99 -0.45 1.16
CA LEU A 8 -11.53 -0.32 1.26
C LEU A 8 -11.12 0.82 2.20
N THR A 9 -11.92 1.89 2.27
CA THR A 9 -11.66 3.02 3.19
C THR A 9 -11.87 2.62 4.66
N LYS A 10 -12.67 1.58 4.94
CA LYS A 10 -12.85 1.03 6.30
C LYS A 10 -11.67 0.17 6.78
N VAL A 11 -10.70 -0.15 5.93
CA VAL A 11 -9.54 -0.95 6.32
C VAL A 11 -8.63 -0.11 7.24
N THR A 12 -8.36 -0.61 8.45
CA THR A 12 -7.45 0.02 9.40
C THR A 12 -6.09 0.30 8.75
N GLY A 13 -5.61 1.54 8.79
CA GLY A 13 -4.35 1.97 8.16
C GLY A 13 -4.51 2.57 6.75
N VAL A 14 -5.70 2.45 6.14
CA VAL A 14 -6.05 3.18 4.92
C VAL A 14 -6.57 4.57 5.28
N LYS A 15 -5.96 5.60 4.71
CA LYS A 15 -6.36 7.01 4.89
C LYS A 15 -7.43 7.43 3.90
N LYS A 16 -7.28 7.04 2.63
CA LYS A 16 -8.20 7.43 1.56
C LYS A 16 -8.04 6.53 0.35
N VAL A 17 -9.14 6.20 -0.31
CA VAL A 17 -9.13 5.54 -1.62
C VAL A 17 -9.60 6.50 -2.69
N LYS A 18 -8.86 6.60 -3.80
CA LYS A 18 -9.23 7.38 -4.98
C LYS A 18 -9.47 6.44 -6.15
N ASN A 19 -10.59 6.59 -6.83
CA ASN A 19 -10.87 5.90 -8.08
C ASN A 19 -10.30 6.70 -9.26
N ARG A 20 -9.65 6.02 -10.20
CA ARG A 20 -9.07 6.57 -11.44
C ARG A 20 -9.39 5.62 -12.60
N GLY A 21 -10.68 5.51 -12.93
CA GLY A 21 -11.17 4.59 -13.97
C GLY A 21 -11.00 3.14 -13.53
N ASP A 22 -10.05 2.45 -14.17
CA ASP A 22 -9.75 1.03 -13.93
C ASP A 22 -8.71 0.83 -12.82
N THR A 23 -8.28 1.90 -12.16
CA THR A 23 -7.32 1.81 -11.04
C THR A 23 -7.84 2.46 -9.77
N LEU A 24 -7.54 1.83 -8.63
CA LEU A 24 -7.75 2.37 -7.30
C LEU A 24 -6.41 2.73 -6.66
N LYS A 25 -6.28 3.99 -6.24
CA LYS A 25 -5.15 4.48 -5.44
C LYS A 25 -5.55 4.51 -3.96
N ILE A 26 -4.98 3.60 -3.17
CA ILE A 26 -5.25 3.41 -1.74
C ILE A 26 -4.13 4.08 -0.94
N LYS A 27 -4.37 5.31 -0.48
CA LYS A 27 -3.44 6.05 0.37
C LYS A 27 -3.46 5.51 1.78
N LEU A 28 -2.28 5.35 2.37
CA LEU A 28 -2.12 4.86 3.74
C LEU A 28 -1.94 6.02 4.71
N HIS A 29 -2.29 5.78 5.98
CA HIS A 29 -1.87 6.67 7.04
C HIS A 29 -0.35 6.62 7.14
N SER A 30 0.28 7.76 6.86
CA SER A 30 1.73 7.88 6.88
C SER A 30 2.12 9.28 7.35
N ARG A 31 3.35 9.39 7.84
CA ARG A 31 4.02 10.64 8.16
C ARG A 31 5.25 10.75 7.26
N GLU A 32 5.52 11.93 6.75
CA GLU A 32 6.73 12.21 5.97
C GLU A 32 7.96 12.25 6.90
N LYS A 33 9.07 11.71 6.42
CA LYS A 33 10.34 11.64 7.15
C LYS A 33 11.50 11.76 6.15
N GLY A 34 11.89 12.99 5.82
CA GLY A 34 12.77 13.25 4.69
C GLY A 34 12.10 12.83 3.38
N ASP A 35 12.83 12.15 2.49
CA ASP A 35 12.33 11.73 1.17
C ASP A 35 11.46 10.46 1.16
N VAL A 36 11.19 9.89 2.35
CA VAL A 36 10.41 8.67 2.53
C VAL A 36 9.24 8.89 3.49
N HIS A 37 8.35 7.89 3.57
CA HIS A 37 7.20 7.94 4.45
C HIS A 37 7.22 6.83 5.50
N GLU A 38 7.00 7.20 6.75
CA GLU A 38 6.71 6.27 7.82
C GLU A 38 5.23 5.89 7.77
N ILE A 39 4.93 4.64 7.43
CA ILE A 39 3.55 4.14 7.33
C ILE A 39 3.08 3.67 8.70
N LYS A 40 1.95 4.20 9.16
CA LYS A 40 1.34 3.81 10.43
C LYS A 40 0.64 2.47 10.29
N GLY A 41 1.09 1.49 11.06
CA GLY A 41 0.52 0.15 11.11
C GLY A 41 1.28 -0.88 10.27
N ASN A 42 0.88 -2.14 10.39
CA ASN A 42 1.59 -3.24 9.76
C ASN A 42 1.16 -3.42 8.29
N LEU A 43 2.06 -3.12 7.35
CA LEU A 43 1.83 -3.24 5.91
C LEU A 43 1.33 -4.62 5.47
N ARG A 44 1.84 -5.70 6.07
CA ARG A 44 1.42 -7.08 5.74
C ARG A 44 -0.05 -7.28 6.09
N LYS A 45 -0.47 -6.85 7.28
CA LYS A 45 -1.87 -6.93 7.72
C LYS A 45 -2.78 -6.06 6.84
N ILE A 46 -2.33 -4.86 6.48
CA ILE A 46 -3.09 -3.95 5.61
C ILE A 46 -3.26 -4.56 4.21
N SER A 47 -2.18 -5.06 3.60
CA SER A 47 -2.19 -5.73 2.29
C SER A 47 -3.18 -6.91 2.29
N GLN A 48 -3.15 -7.75 3.32
CA GLN A 48 -4.04 -8.90 3.43
C GLN A 48 -5.51 -8.49 3.54
N LYS A 49 -5.83 -7.46 4.34
CA LYS A 49 -7.21 -6.94 4.45
C LYS A 49 -7.73 -6.36 3.14
N ILE A 50 -6.89 -5.62 2.42
CA ILE A 50 -7.26 -5.07 1.09
C ILE A 50 -7.52 -6.22 0.11
N ARG A 51 -6.61 -7.20 0.05
CA ARG A 51 -6.76 -8.40 -0.78
C ARG A 51 -8.08 -9.10 -0.50
N HIS A 52 -8.38 -9.39 0.76
CA HIS A 52 -9.64 -10.03 1.15
C HIS A 52 -10.87 -9.26 0.67
N LYS A 53 -10.86 -7.92 0.77
CA LYS A 53 -12.00 -7.10 0.33
C LYS A 53 -12.16 -7.06 -1.20
N LEU A 54 -11.06 -7.16 -1.94
CA LEU A 54 -11.08 -7.27 -3.40
C LEU A 54 -11.56 -8.66 -3.82
N ASP A 55 -11.06 -9.71 -3.20
CA ASP A 55 -11.50 -11.10 -3.44
C ASP A 55 -12.98 -11.28 -3.10
N GLU A 56 -13.45 -10.74 -1.98
CA GLU A 56 -14.88 -10.71 -1.62
C GLU A 56 -15.72 -9.97 -2.67
N SER A 57 -15.18 -8.91 -3.28
CA SER A 57 -15.89 -8.19 -4.34
C SER A 57 -15.91 -8.98 -5.66
N ARG A 58 -14.87 -9.77 -5.93
CA ARG A 58 -14.81 -10.69 -7.05
C ARG A 58 -15.81 -11.83 -6.90
N SER A 59 -15.86 -12.47 -5.73
CA SER A 59 -16.84 -13.53 -5.43
C SER A 59 -18.30 -13.06 -5.51
N ASN A 60 -18.54 -11.78 -5.26
CA ASN A 60 -19.87 -11.15 -5.39
C ASN A 60 -20.15 -10.59 -6.80
N SER A 61 -19.35 -10.97 -7.82
CA SER A 61 -19.48 -10.51 -9.21
C SER A 61 -19.52 -8.99 -9.39
N LYS A 62 -18.84 -8.23 -8.52
CA LYS A 62 -18.74 -6.76 -8.62
C LYS A 62 -17.55 -6.30 -9.46
N ILE A 63 -16.56 -7.19 -9.61
CA ILE A 63 -15.34 -7.04 -10.39
C ILE A 63 -14.98 -8.43 -10.92
N ASP A 64 -14.43 -8.51 -12.12
CA ASP A 64 -14.03 -9.79 -12.72
C ASP A 64 -12.68 -10.26 -12.19
N THR A 65 -11.74 -9.31 -12.14
CA THR A 65 -10.40 -9.55 -11.64
C THR A 65 -9.76 -8.26 -11.12
N TRP A 66 -8.67 -8.42 -10.37
CA TRP A 66 -7.90 -7.31 -9.83
C TRP A 66 -6.42 -7.69 -9.71
N ASN A 67 -5.54 -6.72 -9.87
CA ASN A 67 -4.10 -6.93 -9.72
C ASN A 67 -3.44 -5.79 -8.94
N TRP A 68 -2.38 -6.11 -8.19
CA TRP A 68 -1.53 -5.09 -7.59
C TRP A 68 -0.67 -4.44 -8.68
N VAL A 69 -0.80 -3.13 -8.84
CA VAL A 69 0.04 -2.35 -9.76
C VAL A 69 1.24 -1.77 -9.01
N GLN A 70 1.02 -1.30 -7.77
CA GLN A 70 2.08 -0.71 -6.97
C GLN A 70 1.86 -1.01 -5.49
N LYS A 71 2.94 -1.36 -4.79
CA LYS A 71 2.97 -1.55 -3.34
C LYS A 71 4.00 -0.62 -2.71
N PRO A 72 3.81 -0.19 -1.45
CA PRO A 72 4.85 0.46 -0.67
C PRO A 72 6.03 -0.50 -0.45
N GLU A 73 7.22 -0.04 -0.78
CA GLU A 73 8.47 -0.79 -0.59
C GLU A 73 9.28 -0.20 0.56
N LYS A 74 10.15 -1.00 1.18
CA LYS A 74 11.04 -0.53 2.26
C LYS A 74 12.22 0.19 1.64
N GLU A 75 12.46 1.40 2.10
CA GLU A 75 13.65 2.18 1.79
C GLU A 75 14.65 2.08 2.95
N TYR A 76 15.90 1.81 2.63
CA TYR A 76 16.99 1.64 3.59
C TYR A 76 17.96 2.81 3.51
N ARG A 77 18.65 3.09 4.62
CA ARG A 77 19.74 4.08 4.61
C ARG A 77 20.80 3.63 3.61
N SER A 78 21.04 4.45 2.60
CA SER A 78 22.26 4.38 1.81
C SER A 78 23.41 4.57 2.79
N LYS A 79 24.22 3.53 3.00
CA LYS A 79 25.45 3.66 3.79
C LYS A 79 26.35 4.65 3.04
N GLY A 80 26.86 5.66 3.73
CA GLY A 80 28.06 6.35 3.25
C GLY A 80 29.19 5.32 3.10
N PRO A 81 30.15 5.54 2.18
CA PRO A 81 31.23 4.61 1.97
C PRO A 81 32.23 4.76 3.12
N ASP A 82 32.09 4.00 4.21
CA ASP A 82 33.20 3.83 5.13
C ASP A 82 33.23 2.45 5.81
N ILE A 83 34.29 1.74 5.43
CA ILE A 83 35.24 1.01 6.28
C ILE A 83 34.60 0.12 7.36
N GLY A 84 34.59 -1.18 7.06
CA GLY A 84 34.90 -2.19 8.06
C GLY A 84 33.81 -2.47 9.11
N LYS A 85 33.12 -3.59 8.87
CA LYS A 85 32.40 -4.40 9.86
C LYS A 85 30.98 -3.89 10.24
N VAL A 86 30.06 -4.86 10.15
CA VAL A 86 28.64 -4.85 10.53
C VAL A 86 27.66 -4.26 9.50
N ASN A 87 26.91 -5.17 8.87
CA ASN A 87 25.91 -4.93 7.84
C ASN A 87 24.58 -4.41 8.42
N ASP A 88 24.60 -3.34 9.23
CA ASP A 88 23.39 -2.85 9.87
C ASP A 88 22.63 -1.88 8.94
N ARG A 89 21.88 -2.44 7.98
CA ARG A 89 20.98 -1.66 7.12
C ARG A 89 19.75 -1.24 7.92
N GLN A 90 19.75 -0.01 8.42
CA GLN A 90 18.59 0.54 9.12
C GLN A 90 17.51 1.02 8.13
N PRO A 91 16.23 0.63 8.31
CA PRO A 91 15.14 1.14 7.48
C PRO A 91 14.88 2.62 7.76
N ILE A 92 14.72 3.43 6.71
CA ILE A 92 14.32 4.84 6.84
C ILE A 92 12.80 4.98 6.81
N GLY A 93 12.13 4.19 5.96
CA GLY A 93 10.68 4.26 5.78
C GLY A 93 10.23 3.52 4.53
N HIS A 94 9.21 4.07 3.86
CA HIS A 94 8.59 3.47 2.69
C HIS A 94 8.32 4.45 1.55
N LYS A 95 8.41 3.95 0.31
CA LYS A 95 8.05 4.69 -0.90
C LYS A 95 7.43 3.73 -1.92
N PRO A 96 6.30 4.10 -2.56
CA PRO A 96 5.40 5.20 -2.24
C PRO A 96 4.53 4.93 -0.98
N PRO A 97 3.87 5.95 -0.39
CA PRO A 97 2.99 5.79 0.79
C PRO A 97 1.58 5.28 0.46
N TYR A 98 1.41 4.56 -0.64
CA TYR A 98 0.11 4.13 -1.12
C TYR A 98 0.22 2.81 -1.91
N TYR A 99 -0.90 2.11 -2.00
CA TYR A 99 -1.06 1.03 -2.97
C TYR A 99 -1.76 1.54 -4.22
N THR A 100 -1.45 0.94 -5.37
CA THR A 100 -2.25 1.04 -6.59
C THR A 100 -2.73 -0.35 -6.96
N VAL A 101 -4.02 -0.47 -7.23
CA VAL A 101 -4.69 -1.71 -7.65
C VAL A 101 -5.39 -1.46 -8.98
N SER A 102 -5.21 -2.34 -9.96
CA SER A 102 -6.04 -2.34 -11.17
C SER A 102 -7.24 -3.25 -10.96
N ILE A 103 -8.37 -2.88 -11.55
CA ILE A 103 -9.63 -3.59 -11.47
C ILE A 103 -10.19 -3.71 -12.87
N GLN A 104 -10.58 -4.93 -13.25
CA GLN A 104 -11.34 -5.20 -14.46
C GLN A 104 -12.77 -5.57 -14.08
N LYS A 105 -13.70 -5.23 -14.95
CA LYS A 105 -15.16 -5.38 -14.79
C LYS A 105 -15.75 -6.04 -16.02
#